data_AF-A0A074KP47-F1
#
_entry.id   AF-A0A074KP47-F1
#
_cell.length_a   1.000
_cell.length_b   1.000
_cell.length_c   1.000
_cell.angle_alpha   90.00
_cell.angle_beta   90.00
_cell.angle_gamma   90.00
#
_symmetry.space_group_name_H-M   'P 1'
#
loop_
_entity.id
_entity.type
_entity.pdbx_description
1 polymer ?
#
loop_
_entity_poly.entity_id
_entity_poly.type
_entity_poly.pdbx_seq_one_letter_code
_entity_poly.pdbx_strand_id
1 'polypeptide(L)'
;MKDQPVIEDQILELMHERLKDLMGKVKSLQVAIAAMEQTRNGSPSFNGTHIPDSQTPKLQPISTYNSDMKLDEKIAYALSKLDKATKKEIVGKIVEAEPETNIDKLDSNIAVRLSFLLKEQQISGIKQGRVYHYSLIPAS
;
A
#
# COMPACT_ATOMS: atom_id res chain seq x y z
N MET A 1 31.35 -31.43 53.54
CA MET A 1 30.58 -30.25 53.11
C MET A 1 30.58 -30.24 51.58
N LYS A 2 29.56 -30.83 50.94
CA LYS A 2 29.43 -30.86 49.47
C LYS A 2 27.93 -30.86 49.13
N ASP A 3 27.30 -29.71 49.27
CA ASP A 3 25.89 -29.47 48.91
C ASP A 3 25.78 -28.22 48.01
N GLN A 4 26.62 -28.12 46.98
CA GLN A 4 26.63 -27.01 46.03
C GLN A 4 26.27 -27.30 44.56
N PRO A 5 26.33 -28.54 44.01
CA PRO A 5 26.07 -28.72 42.57
C PRO A 5 24.59 -28.55 42.21
N VAL A 6 23.68 -28.98 43.10
CA VAL A 6 22.22 -28.94 42.86
C VAL A 6 21.68 -27.50 42.80
N ILE A 7 22.35 -26.55 43.45
CA ILE A 7 21.96 -25.14 43.47
C ILE A 7 22.49 -24.44 42.20
N GLU A 8 23.71 -24.74 41.78
CA GLU A 8 24.28 -24.20 40.53
C GLU A 8 23.48 -24.63 39.30
N ASP A 9 23.06 -25.90 39.23
CA ASP A 9 22.22 -26.40 38.14
C ASP A 9 20.84 -25.73 38.12
N GLN A 10 20.22 -25.52 39.29
CA GLN A 10 18.94 -24.78 39.40
C GLN A 10 19.08 -23.30 39.01
N ILE A 11 20.21 -22.66 39.37
CA ILE A 11 20.50 -21.28 38.97
C ILE A 11 20.72 -21.20 37.45
N LEU A 12 21.45 -22.16 36.86
CA LEU A 12 21.67 -22.23 35.42
C LEU A 12 20.37 -22.43 34.65
N GLU A 13 19.48 -23.30 35.14
CA GLU A 13 18.17 -23.53 34.54
C GLU A 13 17.29 -22.27 34.61
N LEU A 14 17.27 -21.59 35.76
CA LEU A 14 16.58 -20.31 35.92
C LEU A 14 17.15 -19.24 34.99
N MET A 15 18.47 -19.16 34.83
CA MET A 15 19.12 -18.21 33.92
C MET A 15 18.79 -18.51 32.46
N HIS A 16 18.75 -19.78 32.05
CA HIS A 16 18.31 -20.16 30.69
C HIS A 16 16.85 -19.82 30.44
N GLU A 17 15.97 -20.06 31.40
CA GLU A 17 14.56 -19.70 31.29
C GLU A 17 14.38 -18.18 31.15
N ARG A 18 15.12 -17.39 31.96
CA ARG A 18 15.16 -15.94 31.86
C ARG A 18 15.70 -15.44 30.52
N LEU A 19 16.76 -16.06 29.99
CA LEU A 19 17.29 -15.74 28.67
C LEU A 19 16.26 -16.02 27.56
N LYS A 20 15.54 -17.13 27.65
CA LYS A 20 14.48 -17.49 26.69
C LYS A 20 13.32 -16.50 26.71
N ASP A 21 12.86 -16.10 27.88
CA ASP A 21 11.82 -15.07 28.05
C ASP A 21 12.29 -13.71 27.49
N LEU A 22 13.55 -13.34 27.76
CA LEU A 22 14.13 -12.10 27.25
C LEU A 22 14.24 -12.11 25.72
N MET A 23 14.69 -13.22 25.12
CA MET A 23 14.69 -13.38 23.66
C MET A 23 13.29 -13.32 23.06
N GLY A 24 12.28 -13.91 23.71
CA GLY A 24 10.89 -13.81 23.28
C GLY A 24 10.38 -12.37 23.27
N LYS A 25 10.73 -11.60 24.30
CA LYS A 25 10.42 -10.16 24.40
C LYS A 25 11.14 -9.35 23.33
N VAL A 26 12.44 -9.60 23.10
CA VAL A 26 13.21 -8.95 22.03
C VAL A 26 12.59 -9.24 20.66
N LYS A 27 12.21 -10.49 20.39
CA LYS A 27 11.55 -10.86 19.13
C LYS A 27 10.20 -10.17 18.96
N SER A 28 9.42 -10.07 20.04
CA SER A 28 8.14 -9.36 20.04
C SER A 28 8.32 -7.86 19.78
N LEU A 29 9.36 -7.25 20.38
CA LEU A 29 9.75 -5.87 20.11
C LEU A 29 10.22 -5.68 18.67
N GLN A 30 10.97 -6.62 18.09
CA GLN A 30 11.37 -6.56 16.68
C GLN A 30 10.17 -6.63 15.74
N VAL A 31 9.17 -7.46 16.04
CA VAL A 31 7.91 -7.50 15.27
C VAL A 31 7.14 -6.19 15.41
N ALA A 32 7.06 -5.63 16.61
CA ALA A 32 6.42 -4.34 16.85
C ALA A 32 7.17 -3.19 16.16
N ILE A 33 8.50 -3.20 16.17
CA ILE A 33 9.34 -2.24 15.45
C ILE A 33 9.14 -2.41 13.95
N ALA A 34 9.16 -3.61 13.39
CA ALA A 34 8.91 -3.83 11.97
C ALA A 34 7.51 -3.36 11.55
N ALA A 35 6.49 -3.59 12.38
CA ALA A 35 5.14 -3.08 12.13
C ALA A 35 5.08 -1.54 12.23
N MET A 36 5.78 -0.94 13.20
CA MET A 36 5.89 0.51 13.33
C MET A 36 6.76 1.14 12.23
N GLU A 37 7.77 0.43 11.72
CA GLU A 37 8.57 0.81 10.57
C GLU A 37 7.76 0.66 9.28
N GLN A 38 6.85 -0.31 9.19
CA GLN A 38 5.90 -0.40 8.08
C GLN A 38 4.83 0.70 8.12
N THR A 39 4.50 1.26 9.29
CA THR A 39 3.59 2.42 9.38
C THR A 39 4.35 3.75 9.28
N ARG A 40 5.60 3.82 9.76
CA ARG A 40 6.51 4.98 9.62
C ARG A 40 7.09 5.10 8.20
N ASN A 41 7.39 3.96 7.56
CA ASN A 41 7.66 3.81 6.12
C ASN A 41 6.39 3.39 5.36
N GLY A 42 5.22 3.60 5.99
CA GLY A 42 3.87 3.42 5.46
C GLY A 42 3.20 4.73 5.06
N SER A 43 3.91 5.85 5.06
CA SER A 43 3.98 6.59 3.81
C SER A 43 5.00 5.87 2.95
N PRO A 44 4.72 5.55 1.67
CA PRO A 44 5.82 5.26 0.75
C PRO A 44 6.82 6.41 0.92
N SER A 45 8.06 6.08 1.27
CA SER A 45 9.12 7.08 1.39
C SER A 45 9.34 7.67 0.00
N PHE A 46 8.60 8.73 -0.30
CA PHE A 46 9.04 9.86 -1.07
C PHE A 46 10.08 10.60 -0.20
N ASN A 47 11.26 10.00 -0.01
CA ASN A 47 12.45 10.76 0.34
C ASN A 47 13.24 11.03 -0.95
N GLY A 48 12.57 11.67 -1.90
CA GLY A 48 13.17 12.79 -2.61
C GLY A 48 12.50 14.01 -2.02
N THR A 49 13.29 15.00 -1.62
CA THR A 49 12.86 16.32 -1.17
C THR A 49 11.79 16.88 -2.12
N HIS A 50 10.50 16.62 -1.88
CA HIS A 50 9.43 17.24 -2.66
C HIS A 50 9.15 18.60 -2.03
N ILE A 51 10.08 19.51 -2.29
CA ILE A 51 9.70 20.87 -2.61
C ILE A 51 8.51 20.73 -3.58
N PRO A 52 7.32 21.29 -3.31
CA PRO A 52 6.23 21.30 -4.28
C PRO A 52 6.63 22.25 -5.41
N ASP A 53 7.59 21.82 -6.21
CA ASP A 53 8.16 22.54 -7.34
C ASP A 53 8.64 21.52 -8.37
N SER A 54 7.72 20.67 -8.80
CA SER A 54 7.77 20.12 -10.14
C SER A 54 6.43 19.50 -10.44
N GLN A 55 5.88 19.86 -11.58
CA GLN A 55 4.68 19.31 -12.16
C GLN A 55 4.86 17.79 -12.27
N THR A 56 4.35 17.00 -11.32
CA THR A 56 4.21 15.57 -11.55
C THR A 56 3.39 15.44 -12.84
N PRO A 57 3.92 14.78 -13.89
CA PRO A 57 3.27 14.79 -15.18
C PRO A 57 1.86 14.25 -15.01
N LYS A 58 0.88 15.02 -15.50
CA LYS A 58 -0.53 14.64 -15.46
C LYS A 58 -0.68 13.26 -16.06
N LEU A 59 -1.56 12.46 -15.45
CA LEU A 59 -1.84 11.12 -15.93
C LEU A 59 -2.42 11.23 -17.35
N GLN A 60 -1.72 10.66 -18.32
CA GLN A 60 -2.06 10.83 -19.74
C GLN A 60 -3.16 9.85 -20.16
N PRO A 61 -4.05 10.23 -21.09
CA PRO A 61 -5.01 9.29 -21.66
C PRO A 61 -4.30 8.14 -22.37
N ILE A 62 -4.69 6.91 -22.06
CA ILE A 62 -4.13 5.71 -22.69
C ILE A 62 -5.19 5.05 -23.56
N SER A 63 -4.88 4.88 -24.85
CA SER A 63 -5.83 4.32 -25.82
C SER A 63 -5.81 2.79 -25.88
N THR A 64 -4.67 2.18 -25.57
CA THR A 64 -4.39 0.75 -25.75
C THR A 64 -4.08 0.11 -24.41
N TYR A 65 -4.72 -1.01 -24.11
CA TYR A 65 -4.47 -1.76 -22.90
C TYR A 65 -3.26 -2.70 -23.06
N ASN A 66 -2.44 -2.83 -22.01
CA ASN A 66 -1.43 -3.87 -21.89
C ASN A 66 -1.44 -4.40 -20.43
N SER A 67 -1.43 -5.72 -20.27
CA SER A 67 -1.47 -6.40 -18.97
C SER A 67 -0.26 -6.07 -18.09
N ASP A 68 0.89 -5.78 -18.68
CA ASP A 68 2.12 -5.39 -17.97
C ASP A 68 2.14 -3.91 -17.53
N MET A 69 1.10 -3.13 -17.85
CA MET A 69 1.00 -1.74 -17.45
C MET A 69 0.90 -1.58 -15.93
N LYS A 70 1.41 -0.46 -15.44
CA LYS A 70 1.24 -0.07 -14.03
C LYS A 70 -0.24 0.19 -13.73
N LEU A 71 -0.61 0.08 -12.45
CA LEU A 71 -2.00 0.31 -12.03
C LEU A 71 -2.51 1.72 -12.41
N ASP A 72 -1.64 2.73 -12.37
CA ASP A 72 -1.98 4.10 -12.79
C ASP A 72 -2.36 4.17 -14.26
N GLU A 73 -1.62 3.47 -15.10
CA GLU A 73 -1.85 3.39 -16.54
C GLU A 73 -3.14 2.61 -16.82
N LYS A 74 -3.41 1.54 -16.07
CA LYS A 74 -4.69 0.81 -16.15
C LYS A 74 -5.87 1.69 -15.75
N ILE A 75 -5.72 2.52 -14.72
CA ILE A 75 -6.73 3.52 -14.32
C ILE A 75 -6.89 4.60 -15.41
N ALA A 76 -5.78 5.09 -15.97
CA ALA A 76 -5.79 6.08 -17.05
C ALA A 76 -6.49 5.55 -18.31
N TYR A 77 -6.26 4.29 -18.65
CA TYR A 77 -6.97 3.59 -19.73
C TYR A 77 -8.47 3.49 -19.44
N ALA A 78 -8.87 3.11 -18.23
CA ALA A 78 -10.29 3.04 -17.89
C ALA A 78 -10.96 4.42 -17.99
N LEU A 79 -10.31 5.46 -17.46
CA LEU A 79 -10.83 6.83 -17.50
C LEU A 79 -10.81 7.43 -18.91
N SER A 80 -9.87 7.06 -19.78
CA SER A 80 -9.85 7.52 -21.17
C SER A 80 -11.01 6.96 -21.99
N LYS A 81 -11.52 5.77 -21.65
CA LYS A 81 -12.66 5.14 -22.31
C LYS A 81 -14.01 5.58 -21.76
N LEU A 82 -14.06 5.87 -20.46
CA LEU A 82 -15.30 6.16 -19.75
C LEU A 82 -15.55 7.65 -19.53
N ASP A 83 -14.54 8.51 -19.74
CA ASP A 83 -14.54 9.97 -19.52
C ASP A 83 -14.73 10.36 -18.03
N LYS A 84 -15.83 9.90 -17.43
CA LYS A 84 -16.15 10.02 -16.01
C LYS A 84 -16.66 8.69 -15.49
N ALA A 85 -15.96 8.10 -14.52
CA ALA A 85 -16.28 6.77 -14.01
C ALA A 85 -16.19 6.68 -12.49
N THR A 86 -17.02 5.83 -11.91
CA THR A 86 -16.94 5.42 -10.51
C THR A 86 -15.86 4.35 -10.32
N LYS A 87 -15.40 4.14 -9.08
CA LYS A 87 -14.43 3.06 -8.77
C LYS A 87 -14.88 1.71 -9.34
N LYS A 88 -16.17 1.38 -9.21
CA LYS A 88 -16.73 0.10 -9.67
C LYS A 88 -16.63 -0.04 -11.19
N GLU A 89 -16.88 1.03 -11.93
CA GLU A 89 -16.77 1.04 -13.40
C GLU A 89 -15.31 0.93 -13.85
N ILE A 90 -14.38 1.58 -13.14
CA ILE A 90 -12.94 1.47 -13.40
C ILE A 90 -12.46 0.03 -13.20
N VAL A 91 -12.81 -0.60 -12.06
CA VAL A 91 -12.53 -2.01 -11.79
C VAL A 91 -13.12 -2.89 -12.90
N GLY A 92 -14.38 -2.68 -13.25
CA GLY A 92 -15.06 -3.43 -14.30
C GLY A 92 -14.35 -3.34 -15.64
N LYS A 93 -13.88 -2.14 -16.03
CA LYS A 93 -13.18 -1.96 -17.30
C LYS A 93 -11.81 -2.61 -17.34
N ILE A 94 -11.12 -2.66 -16.21
CA ILE A 94 -9.83 -3.35 -16.09
C ILE A 94 -10.03 -4.87 -16.12
N VAL A 95 -11.04 -5.39 -15.44
CA VAL A 95 -11.37 -6.83 -15.45
C VAL A 95 -11.88 -7.29 -16.83
N GLU A 96 -12.60 -6.43 -17.56
CA GLU A 96 -12.97 -6.71 -18.96
C GLU A 96 -11.74 -6.88 -19.86
N ALA A 97 -10.67 -6.13 -19.59
CA ALA A 97 -9.41 -6.21 -20.34
C ALA A 97 -8.47 -7.33 -19.82
N GLU A 98 -8.59 -7.71 -18.55
CA GLU A 98 -7.79 -8.76 -17.89
C GLU A 98 -8.68 -9.60 -16.95
N PRO A 99 -9.40 -10.61 -17.49
CA PRO A 99 -10.38 -11.37 -16.71
C PRO A 99 -9.76 -12.31 -15.67
N GLU A 100 -8.45 -12.57 -15.75
CA GLU A 100 -7.70 -13.41 -14.79
C GLU A 100 -7.29 -12.64 -13.53
N THR A 101 -7.55 -11.33 -13.45
CA THR A 101 -7.19 -10.52 -12.29
C THR A 101 -8.08 -10.82 -11.08
N ASN A 102 -7.46 -10.95 -9.90
CA ASN A 102 -8.18 -11.06 -8.63
C ASN A 102 -8.92 -9.74 -8.29
N ILE A 103 -10.24 -9.77 -8.36
CA ILE A 103 -11.12 -8.60 -8.22
C ILE A 103 -10.99 -7.94 -6.83
N ASP A 104 -10.93 -8.73 -5.75
CA ASP A 104 -10.87 -8.19 -4.38
C ASP A 104 -9.56 -7.42 -4.13
N LYS A 105 -8.43 -7.98 -4.60
CA LYS A 105 -7.14 -7.30 -4.52
C LYS A 105 -7.11 -6.06 -5.41
N LEU A 106 -7.71 -6.14 -6.60
CA LEU A 106 -7.78 -5.03 -7.53
C LEU A 106 -8.61 -3.86 -6.98
N ASP A 107 -9.78 -4.13 -6.39
CA ASP A 107 -10.64 -3.10 -5.82
C ASP A 107 -9.95 -2.33 -4.68
N SER A 108 -9.29 -3.05 -3.78
CA SER A 108 -8.51 -2.44 -2.68
C SER A 108 -7.36 -1.59 -3.22
N ASN A 109 -6.60 -2.12 -4.18
CA ASN A 109 -5.46 -1.40 -4.75
C ASN A 109 -5.90 -0.14 -5.52
N ILE A 110 -7.00 -0.22 -6.29
CA ILE A 110 -7.57 0.92 -7.00
C ILE A 110 -8.06 1.97 -6.01
N ALA A 111 -8.71 1.60 -4.90
CA ALA A 111 -9.17 2.56 -3.90
C ALA A 111 -8.02 3.38 -3.30
N VAL A 112 -6.93 2.70 -2.92
CA VAL A 112 -5.71 3.34 -2.43
C VAL A 112 -5.11 4.24 -3.50
N ARG A 113 -5.03 3.76 -4.74
CA ARG A 113 -4.39 4.51 -5.83
C ARG A 113 -5.19 5.71 -6.28
N LEU A 114 -6.53 5.63 -6.37
CA LEU A 114 -7.39 6.77 -6.65
C LEU A 114 -7.23 7.87 -5.60
N SER A 115 -7.08 7.50 -4.32
CA SER A 115 -6.84 8.46 -3.24
C SER A 115 -5.50 9.19 -3.42
N PHE A 116 -4.46 8.47 -3.83
CA PHE A 116 -3.16 9.05 -4.16
C PHE A 116 -3.24 9.97 -5.39
N LEU A 117 -3.82 9.52 -6.49
CA LEU A 117 -3.92 10.29 -7.74
C LEU A 117 -4.74 11.59 -7.56
N LEU A 118 -5.75 11.58 -6.69
CA LEU A 118 -6.48 12.78 -6.31
C LEU A 118 -5.60 13.76 -5.52
N LYS A 119 -4.82 13.26 -4.56
CA LYS A 119 -3.91 14.08 -3.75
C LYS A 119 -2.84 14.74 -4.60
N GLU A 120 -2.31 14.01 -5.59
CA GLU A 120 -1.32 14.49 -6.55
C GLU A 120 -1.92 15.32 -7.69
N GLN A 121 -3.24 15.59 -7.67
CA GLN A 121 -3.94 16.37 -8.71
C GLN A 121 -3.74 15.83 -10.13
N GLN A 122 -3.58 14.51 -10.26
CA GLN A 122 -3.46 13.82 -11.55
C GLN A 122 -4.82 13.42 -12.13
N ILE A 123 -5.84 13.28 -11.26
CA ILE A 123 -7.24 13.02 -11.62
C ILE A 123 -8.16 13.96 -10.83
N SER A 124 -9.37 14.19 -11.35
CA SER A 124 -10.43 14.91 -10.65
C SER A 124 -11.42 13.94 -10.04
N GLY A 125 -11.97 14.28 -8.87
CA GLY A 125 -12.94 13.46 -8.14
C GLY A 125 -14.12 14.31 -7.69
N ILE A 126 -15.29 14.09 -8.30
CA ILE A 126 -16.52 14.81 -7.97
C ILE A 126 -17.44 13.88 -7.19
N LYS A 127 -17.81 14.28 -5.97
CA LYS A 127 -18.79 13.57 -5.15
C LYS A 127 -20.20 13.85 -5.67
N GLN A 128 -20.89 12.82 -6.13
CA GLN A 128 -22.27 12.89 -6.60
C GLN A 128 -23.12 11.95 -5.74
N GLY A 129 -23.80 12.52 -4.74
CA GLY A 129 -24.55 11.76 -3.74
C GLY A 129 -23.62 10.94 -2.83
N ARG A 130 -23.78 9.60 -2.85
CA ARG A 130 -22.98 8.66 -2.05
C ARG A 130 -21.75 8.11 -2.79
N VAL A 131 -21.52 8.54 -4.04
CA VAL A 131 -20.49 7.95 -4.91
C VAL A 131 -19.55 9.04 -5.43
N TYR A 132 -18.28 8.69 -5.59
CA TYR A 132 -17.29 9.53 -6.26
C TYR A 132 -17.16 9.13 -7.71
N HIS A 133 -17.15 10.14 -8.58
CA HIS A 133 -16.85 9.99 -9.99
C HIS A 133 -15.50 10.61 -10.27
N TYR A 134 -14.66 9.86 -10.97
CA TYR A 134 -13.30 10.22 -11.29
C TYR A 134 -13.19 10.52 -12.79
N SER A 135 -12.35 11.49 -13.15
CA SER A 135 -12.03 11.83 -14.54
C SER A 135 -10.56 12.23 -14.66
N LEU A 136 -9.98 12.08 -15.85
CA LEU A 136 -8.64 12.60 -16.12
C LEU A 136 -8.66 14.14 -16.10
N ILE A 137 -7.59 14.75 -15.58
CA ILE A 137 -7.40 16.19 -15.69
C ILE A 137 -6.70 16.46 -17.03
N PRO A 138 -7.29 17.26 -17.94
CA PRO A 138 -6.64 17.59 -19.19
C PRO A 138 -5.30 18.29 -18.92
N ALA A 139 -4.27 17.88 -19.65
CA ALA A 139 -3.01 18.61 -19.69
C ALA A 139 -3.25 19.93 -20.45
N SER A 140 -3.51 21.02 -19.71
CA SER A 140 -3.38 22.40 -20.19
C SER A 140 -1.94 22.72 -20.55
#